data_AF-A0A2J4R4M5-F1
#
_entry.id   AF-A0A2J4R4M5-F1
#
_cell.length_a   1.000
_cell.length_b   1.000
_cell.length_c   1.000
_cell.angle_alpha   90.00
_cell.angle_beta   90.00
_cell.angle_gamma   90.00
#
_symmetry.space_group_name_H-M   'P 1'
#
loop_
_entity.id
_entity.type
_entity.pdbx_description
1 polymer ?
#
loop_
_entity_poly.entity_id
_entity_poly.type
_entity_poly.pdbx_seq_one_letter_code
_entity_poly.pdbx_strand_id
1 'polypeptide(L)'
;MSEFLGVLRWITINIFGEASILIGLIVLLGLVLQKKSLADIVSGTLKGILGFLISGAGAGIIVSALLIFQPIWTEVFGLSSMNLTNIIGQARFSERYGSSVTIAIAGGFAINLLLARLTRFKYIYLTGHMMFWTTMIFAGVMVNTEPAISAVQLTLMLTVIMGLYWTLQPALVQPWVRKITGNDNVALGHTSASVALLGAIFGQIFARNKISSEDIKVPKKLGFLRDSNVVTALT
;
A
#
# COMPACT_ATOMS: atom_id res chain seq x y z
N MET A 1 27.48 -17.01 -14.29
CA MET A 1 26.55 -15.88 -14.51
C MET A 1 25.09 -16.27 -14.26
N SER A 2 24.65 -17.45 -14.71
CA SER A 2 23.29 -17.98 -14.43
C SER A 2 23.01 -18.24 -12.95
N GLU A 3 23.95 -18.82 -12.20
CA GLU A 3 23.77 -19.08 -10.76
C GLU A 3 23.67 -17.80 -9.94
N PHE A 4 24.52 -16.80 -10.22
CA PHE A 4 24.46 -15.49 -9.58
C PHE A 4 23.12 -14.77 -9.84
N LEU A 5 22.65 -14.78 -11.09
CA LEU A 5 21.33 -14.26 -11.44
C LEU A 5 20.20 -15.06 -10.76
N GLY A 6 20.38 -16.37 -10.61
CA GLY A 6 19.46 -17.25 -9.87
C GLY A 6 19.34 -16.86 -8.40
N VAL A 7 20.47 -16.63 -7.72
CA VAL A 7 20.52 -16.16 -6.33
C VAL A 7 19.87 -14.79 -6.20
N LEU A 8 20.21 -13.83 -7.07
CA LEU A 8 19.61 -12.50 -7.06
C LEU A 8 18.10 -12.53 -7.29
N ARG A 9 17.63 -13.36 -8.24
CA ARG A 9 16.21 -13.55 -8.49
C ARG A 9 15.51 -14.16 -7.27
N TRP A 10 16.13 -15.15 -6.64
CA TRP A 10 15.59 -15.76 -5.42
C TRP A 10 15.45 -14.74 -4.29
N ILE A 11 16.48 -13.94 -4.03
CA ILE A 11 16.44 -12.87 -3.01
C ILE A 11 15.34 -11.85 -3.35
N THR A 12 15.27 -11.43 -4.60
CA THR A 12 14.29 -10.42 -5.03
C THR A 12 12.86 -10.93 -4.83
N ILE A 13 12.57 -12.17 -5.21
CA ILE A 13 11.21 -12.73 -5.10
C ILE A 13 10.85 -13.04 -3.65
N ASN A 14 11.73 -13.72 -2.91
CA ASN A 14 11.37 -14.29 -1.61
C ASN A 14 11.66 -13.38 -0.42
N ILE A 15 12.53 -12.38 -0.57
CA ILE A 15 12.88 -11.44 0.52
C ILE A 15 12.26 -10.08 0.26
N PHE A 16 12.54 -9.46 -0.89
CA PHE A 16 12.02 -8.12 -1.19
C PHE A 16 10.58 -8.14 -1.72
N GLY A 17 10.17 -9.22 -2.38
CA GLY A 17 8.81 -9.42 -2.88
C GLY A 17 7.81 -9.82 -1.79
N GLU A 18 8.30 -10.36 -0.67
CA GLU A 18 7.46 -10.81 0.43
C GLU A 18 7.32 -9.71 1.50
N ALA A 19 6.14 -9.09 1.57
CA ALA A 19 5.92 -7.92 2.40
C ALA A 19 6.10 -8.20 3.91
N SER A 20 5.75 -9.40 4.36
CA SER A 20 5.93 -9.82 5.76
C SER A 20 7.42 -9.82 6.15
N ILE A 21 8.28 -10.33 5.27
CA ILE A 21 9.74 -10.37 5.46
C ILE A 21 10.34 -8.96 5.40
N LEU A 22 9.90 -8.11 4.47
CA LEU A 22 10.35 -6.73 4.39
C LEU A 22 10.09 -5.95 5.69
N ILE A 23 8.88 -6.07 6.25
CA ILE A 23 8.53 -5.46 7.54
C ILE A 23 9.41 -6.03 8.66
N GLY A 24 9.62 -7.35 8.67
CA GLY A 24 10.55 -8.00 9.60
C GLY A 24 11.96 -7.41 9.54
N LEU A 25 12.52 -7.24 8.34
CA LEU A 25 13.85 -6.65 8.15
C LEU A 25 13.93 -5.20 8.62
N ILE A 26 12.88 -4.40 8.39
CA ILE A 26 12.82 -3.01 8.86
C ILE A 26 12.79 -2.97 10.38
N VAL A 27 11.98 -3.81 11.03
CA VAL A 27 11.92 -3.90 12.49
C VAL A 27 13.25 -4.39 13.06
N LEU A 28 13.85 -5.42 12.46
CA LEU A 28 15.16 -5.95 12.82
C LEU A 28 16.23 -4.85 12.78
N LEU A 29 16.37 -4.18 11.64
CA LEU A 29 17.33 -3.08 11.45
C LEU A 29 17.06 -1.94 12.43
N GLY A 30 15.79 -1.56 12.61
CA GLY A 30 15.40 -0.51 13.55
C GLY A 30 15.80 -0.82 14.99
N LEU A 31 15.60 -2.06 15.45
CA LEU A 31 15.95 -2.50 16.80
C LEU A 31 17.47 -2.66 16.98
N VAL A 32 18.18 -3.14 15.97
CA VAL A 32 19.65 -3.22 15.94
C VAL A 32 20.27 -1.82 16.01
N LEU A 33 19.79 -0.88 15.20
CA LEU A 33 20.27 0.51 15.21
C LEU A 33 19.97 1.22 16.53
N GLN A 34 18.87 0.88 17.19
CA GLN A 34 18.54 1.33 18.54
C GLN A 34 19.32 0.59 19.65
N LYS A 35 20.21 -0.35 19.30
CA LYS A 35 21.02 -1.15 20.23
C LYS A 35 20.19 -1.86 21.30
N LYS A 36 19.02 -2.39 20.92
CA LYS A 36 18.17 -3.16 21.82
C LYS A 36 18.79 -4.51 22.16
N SER A 37 18.28 -5.16 23.21
CA SER A 37 18.75 -6.49 23.61
C SER A 37 18.48 -7.53 22.52
N LEU A 38 19.25 -8.61 22.47
CA LEU A 38 19.03 -9.70 21.50
C LEU A 38 17.60 -10.26 21.61
N ALA A 39 17.08 -10.39 22.83
CA ALA A 39 15.71 -10.83 23.08
C ALA A 39 14.67 -9.88 22.47
N ASP A 40 14.85 -8.57 22.62
CA ASP A 40 13.97 -7.56 22.03
C ASP A 40 14.05 -7.56 20.50
N ILE A 41 15.26 -7.70 19.95
CA ILE A 41 15.49 -7.75 18.49
C ILE A 41 14.74 -8.94 17.89
N VAL A 42 14.93 -10.15 18.44
CA VAL A 42 14.28 -11.37 17.94
C VAL A 42 12.76 -11.29 18.12
N SER A 43 12.30 -10.98 19.33
CA SER A 43 10.87 -10.95 19.64
C SER A 43 10.13 -9.85 18.90
N GLY A 44 10.71 -8.65 18.78
CA GLY A 44 10.14 -7.54 18.02
C GLY A 44 10.04 -7.85 16.54
N THR A 45 11.09 -8.40 15.94
CA THR A 45 11.12 -8.81 14.53
C THR A 45 10.03 -9.84 14.23
N LEU A 46 9.95 -10.91 15.04
CA LEU A 46 8.93 -11.95 14.87
C LEU A 46 7.51 -11.41 15.06
N LYS A 47 7.27 -10.56 16.05
CA LYS A 47 5.97 -9.91 16.26
C LYS A 47 5.57 -9.03 15.06
N GLY A 48 6.52 -8.30 14.48
CA GLY A 48 6.29 -7.50 13.28
C GLY A 48 5.85 -8.37 12.08
N ILE A 49 6.57 -9.47 11.84
CA ILE A 49 6.22 -10.44 10.79
C ILE A 49 4.85 -11.06 11.05
N LEU A 50 4.61 -11.56 12.27
CA LEU A 50 3.35 -12.21 12.65
C LEU A 50 2.15 -11.27 12.54
N GLY A 51 2.29 -10.02 12.98
CA GLY A 51 1.22 -9.02 12.87
C GLY A 51 0.83 -8.78 11.40
N PHE A 52 1.82 -8.73 10.50
CA PHE A 52 1.56 -8.61 9.06
C PHE A 52 0.87 -9.87 8.49
N LEU A 53 1.35 -11.07 8.85
CA LEU A 53 0.78 -12.33 8.38
C LEU A 53 -0.68 -12.52 8.83
N ILE A 54 -0.99 -12.22 10.09
CA ILE A 54 -2.36 -12.30 10.63
C ILE A 54 -3.28 -11.33 9.89
N SER A 55 -2.82 -10.10 9.67
CA SER A 55 -3.57 -9.09 8.90
C SER A 55 -3.83 -9.54 7.46
N GLY A 56 -2.80 -10.11 6.80
CA GLY A 56 -2.91 -10.66 5.46
C GLY A 56 -3.87 -11.84 5.36
N ALA A 57 -3.86 -12.76 6.34
CA ALA A 57 -4.79 -13.88 6.39
C ALA A 57 -6.25 -13.40 6.54
N GLY A 58 -6.51 -12.44 7.44
CA GLY A 58 -7.83 -11.83 7.60
C GLY A 58 -8.31 -11.13 6.32
N ALA A 59 -7.45 -10.35 5.68
CA ALA A 59 -7.75 -9.72 4.39
C ALA A 59 -8.07 -10.76 3.30
N GLY A 60 -7.31 -11.86 3.25
CA GLY A 60 -7.53 -12.96 2.31
C GLY A 60 -8.93 -13.59 2.43
N ILE A 61 -9.39 -13.83 3.65
CA ILE A 61 -10.75 -14.36 3.92
C ILE A 61 -11.82 -13.41 3.34
N ILE A 62 -11.69 -12.10 3.57
CA ILE A 62 -12.62 -11.08 3.08
C ILE A 62 -12.60 -11.04 1.54
N VAL A 63 -11.41 -11.00 0.93
CA VAL A 63 -11.26 -10.97 -0.53
C VAL A 63 -11.87 -12.22 -1.17
N SER A 64 -11.64 -13.41 -0.61
CA SER A 64 -12.22 -14.65 -1.12
C SER A 64 -13.75 -14.61 -1.09
N ALA A 65 -14.36 -14.05 -0.05
CA ALA A 65 -15.81 -13.87 0.01
C ALA A 65 -16.30 -12.89 -1.07
N LEU A 66 -15.61 -11.76 -1.25
CA LEU A 66 -15.98 -10.74 -2.27
C LEU A 66 -15.87 -11.26 -3.71
N LEU A 67 -14.86 -12.11 -4.01
CA LEU A 67 -14.68 -12.68 -5.34
C LEU A 67 -15.82 -13.61 -5.76
N ILE A 68 -16.55 -14.21 -4.82
CA ILE A 68 -17.75 -15.01 -5.11
C ILE A 68 -18.88 -14.13 -5.68
N PHE A 69 -18.97 -12.87 -5.23
CA PHE A 69 -20.01 -11.93 -5.69
C PHE A 69 -19.71 -11.30 -7.05
N GLN A 70 -18.43 -11.24 -7.46
CA GLN A 70 -18.03 -10.64 -8.73
C GLN A 70 -18.79 -11.19 -9.96
N PRO A 71 -18.92 -12.52 -10.18
CA PRO A 71 -19.70 -13.05 -11.30
C PRO A 71 -21.20 -12.75 -11.17
N ILE A 72 -21.75 -12.75 -9.95
CA ILE A 72 -23.17 -12.42 -9.71
C ILE A 72 -23.47 -10.99 -10.16
N TRP A 73 -22.61 -10.03 -9.81
CA TRP A 73 -22.77 -8.65 -10.25
C TRP A 73 -22.62 -8.48 -11.75
N THR A 74 -21.74 -9.27 -12.37
CA THR A 74 -21.55 -9.26 -13.83
C THR A 74 -22.84 -9.70 -14.54
N GLU A 75 -23.49 -10.75 -14.04
CA GLU A 75 -24.76 -11.27 -14.56
C GLU A 75 -25.93 -10.30 -14.28
N VAL A 76 -26.12 -9.90 -13.02
CA VAL A 76 -27.27 -9.09 -12.57
C VAL A 76 -27.32 -7.74 -13.26
N PHE A 77 -26.17 -7.09 -13.46
CA PHE A 77 -26.11 -5.80 -14.13
C PHE A 77 -25.84 -5.91 -15.63
N GLY A 78 -25.78 -7.12 -16.19
CA GLY A 78 -25.49 -7.35 -17.61
C GLY A 78 -24.18 -6.70 -18.04
N LEU A 79 -23.18 -6.66 -17.15
CA LEU A 79 -21.88 -6.08 -17.47
C LEU A 79 -21.24 -6.96 -18.54
N SER A 80 -21.05 -6.42 -19.73
CA SER A 80 -20.30 -7.09 -20.78
C SER A 80 -18.94 -7.52 -20.23
N SER A 81 -18.59 -8.79 -20.39
CA SER A 81 -17.27 -9.30 -20.02
C SER A 81 -16.22 -8.37 -20.63
N MET A 82 -15.35 -7.82 -19.78
CA MET A 82 -14.34 -6.87 -20.25
C MET A 82 -13.48 -7.62 -21.28
N ASN A 83 -13.57 -7.21 -22.55
CA ASN A 83 -12.83 -7.85 -23.62
C ASN A 83 -11.34 -7.53 -23.45
N LEU A 84 -10.65 -8.43 -22.75
CA LEU A 84 -9.22 -8.34 -22.43
C LEU A 84 -8.33 -8.60 -23.65
N THR A 85 -8.88 -8.95 -24.81
CA THR A 85 -8.10 -9.34 -26.00
C THR A 85 -7.21 -8.21 -26.51
N ASN A 86 -7.61 -6.95 -26.30
CA ASN A 86 -6.82 -5.76 -26.68
C ASN A 86 -5.99 -5.18 -25.52
N ILE A 87 -5.98 -5.81 -24.35
CA ILE A 87 -5.22 -5.36 -23.18
C ILE A 87 -3.92 -6.18 -23.12
N ILE A 88 -2.78 -5.49 -23.12
CA ILE A 88 -1.44 -6.12 -23.09
C ILE A 88 -1.26 -7.08 -21.90
N GLY A 89 -1.99 -6.86 -20.80
CA GLY A 89 -1.94 -7.67 -19.59
C GLY A 89 -0.66 -7.41 -18.80
N GLN A 90 -0.71 -7.67 -17.49
CA GLN A 90 0.41 -7.36 -16.58
C GLN A 90 1.70 -8.09 -16.97
N ALA A 91 1.61 -9.36 -17.39
CA ALA A 91 2.76 -10.18 -17.75
C ALA A 91 3.55 -9.57 -18.92
N ARG A 92 2.91 -9.35 -20.06
CA ARG A 92 3.57 -8.75 -21.24
C ARG A 92 3.96 -7.29 -21.00
N PHE A 93 3.19 -6.55 -20.20
CA PHE A 93 3.59 -5.20 -19.80
C PHE A 93 4.90 -5.22 -19.00
N SER A 94 5.03 -6.16 -18.07
CA SER A 94 6.23 -6.33 -17.24
C SER A 94 7.42 -6.80 -18.08
N GLU A 95 7.21 -7.66 -19.08
CA GLU A 95 8.26 -8.05 -20.03
C GLU A 95 8.81 -6.85 -20.81
N ARG A 96 7.94 -5.91 -21.20
CA ARG A 96 8.33 -4.76 -22.01
C ARG A 96 8.86 -3.57 -21.21
N TYR A 97 8.27 -3.28 -20.05
CA TYR A 97 8.54 -2.05 -19.28
C TYR A 97 9.02 -2.30 -17.85
N GLY A 98 9.13 -3.56 -17.41
CA GLY A 98 9.49 -3.93 -16.04
C GLY A 98 10.85 -3.40 -15.59
N SER A 99 11.83 -3.33 -16.51
CA SER A 99 13.14 -2.70 -16.21
C SER A 99 12.99 -1.20 -15.90
N SER A 100 12.23 -0.47 -16.73
CA SER A 100 11.99 0.96 -16.51
C SER A 100 11.26 1.23 -15.21
N VAL A 101 10.25 0.41 -14.88
CA VAL A 101 9.51 0.45 -13.62
C VAL A 101 10.43 0.17 -12.43
N THR A 102 11.24 -0.89 -12.49
CA THR A 102 12.13 -1.28 -11.38
C THR A 102 13.17 -0.20 -11.08
N ILE A 103 13.80 0.36 -12.12
CA ILE A 103 14.77 1.46 -11.97
C ILE A 103 14.08 2.70 -11.42
N ALA A 104 12.87 3.01 -11.89
CA ALA A 104 12.10 4.15 -11.39
C ALA A 104 11.67 3.99 -9.93
N ILE A 105 11.42 2.75 -9.46
CA ILE A 105 11.15 2.49 -8.05
C ILE A 105 12.37 2.82 -7.20
N ALA A 106 13.56 2.34 -7.60
CA ALA A 106 14.79 2.62 -6.89
C ALA A 106 15.11 4.13 -6.88
N GLY A 107 15.01 4.79 -8.04
CA GLY A 107 15.22 6.23 -8.18
C GLY A 107 14.20 7.06 -7.39
N GLY A 108 12.92 6.71 -7.50
CA GLY A 108 11.84 7.38 -6.78
C GLY A 108 11.97 7.23 -5.26
N PHE A 109 12.39 6.05 -4.80
CA PHE A 109 12.64 5.82 -3.38
C PHE A 109 13.83 6.65 -2.90
N ALA A 110 14.90 6.74 -3.69
CA ALA A 110 16.03 7.62 -3.39
C ALA A 110 15.61 9.08 -3.30
N ILE A 111 14.74 9.55 -4.20
CA ILE A 111 14.14 10.90 -4.12
C ILE A 111 13.29 11.05 -2.84
N ASN A 112 12.48 10.04 -2.47
CA ASN A 112 11.69 10.09 -1.24
C ASN A 112 12.59 10.20 0.01
N LEU A 113 13.67 9.42 0.10
CA LEU A 113 14.67 9.53 1.17
C LEU A 113 15.33 10.92 1.19
N LEU A 114 15.71 11.44 0.02
CA LEU A 114 16.33 12.76 -0.12
C LEU A 114 15.39 13.87 0.34
N LEU A 115 14.14 13.85 -0.11
CA LEU A 115 13.13 14.84 0.29
C LEU A 115 12.81 14.73 1.78
N ALA A 116 12.75 13.52 2.34
CA ALA A 116 12.57 13.35 3.78
C ALA A 116 13.76 13.88 4.58
N ARG A 117 14.99 13.80 4.04
CA ARG A 117 16.15 14.43 4.68
C ARG A 117 16.09 15.95 4.60
N LEU A 118 15.86 16.52 3.42
CA LEU A 118 16.04 17.94 3.14
C LEU A 118 14.82 18.81 3.47
N THR A 119 13.62 18.26 3.43
CA THR A 119 12.37 19.03 3.62
C THR A 119 11.73 18.76 4.97
N ARG A 120 10.62 19.46 5.28
CA ARG A 120 9.79 19.17 6.46
C ARG A 120 8.98 17.86 6.36
N PHE A 121 8.90 17.24 5.18
CA PHE A 121 8.09 16.05 4.94
C PHE A 121 8.86 14.78 5.31
N LYS A 122 8.85 14.39 6.59
CA LYS A 122 9.65 13.26 7.12
C LYS A 122 9.02 11.88 6.89
N TYR A 123 8.37 11.67 5.74
CA TYR A 123 7.65 10.44 5.42
C TYR A 123 8.47 9.53 4.51
N ILE A 124 8.70 8.29 4.96
CA ILE A 124 9.38 7.25 4.19
C ILE A 124 8.32 6.22 3.77
N TYR A 125 8.14 6.05 2.47
CA TYR A 125 7.14 5.12 1.94
C TYR A 125 7.71 3.71 1.88
N LEU A 126 7.21 2.82 2.72
CA LEU A 126 7.78 1.48 2.93
C LEU A 126 6.90 0.34 2.40
N THR A 127 5.77 0.65 1.77
CA THR A 127 4.85 -0.36 1.23
C THR A 127 5.30 -0.79 -0.19
N GLY A 128 6.30 -1.66 -0.27
CA GLY A 128 6.97 -2.05 -1.53
C GLY A 128 6.04 -2.59 -2.62
N HIS A 129 5.10 -3.48 -2.29
CA HIS A 129 4.15 -3.97 -3.29
C HIS A 129 3.31 -2.84 -3.89
N MET A 130 2.93 -1.84 -3.09
CA MET A 130 2.22 -0.66 -3.59
C MET A 130 3.11 0.27 -4.38
N MET A 131 4.40 0.40 -4.04
CA MET A 131 5.36 1.14 -4.86
C MET A 131 5.45 0.52 -6.25
N PHE A 132 5.52 -0.81 -6.34
CA PHE A 132 5.48 -1.53 -7.62
C PHE A 132 4.17 -1.31 -8.37
N TRP A 133 3.03 -1.56 -7.73
CA TRP A 133 1.70 -1.39 -8.35
C TRP A 133 1.46 0.03 -8.84
N THR A 134 1.74 1.04 -8.02
CA THR A 134 1.55 2.44 -8.41
C THR A 134 2.48 2.83 -9.56
N THR A 135 3.76 2.43 -9.52
CA THR A 135 4.70 2.70 -10.62
C THR A 135 4.25 2.03 -11.91
N MET A 136 3.77 0.79 -11.86
CA MET A 136 3.22 0.07 -13.01
C MET A 136 2.02 0.79 -13.63
N ILE A 137 1.08 1.26 -12.80
CA ILE A 137 -0.10 2.00 -13.28
C ILE A 137 0.30 3.32 -13.93
N PHE A 138 1.17 4.10 -13.29
CA PHE A 138 1.66 5.36 -13.88
C PHE A 138 2.45 5.11 -15.17
N ALA A 139 3.23 4.04 -15.24
CA ALA A 139 3.91 3.64 -16.47
C ALA A 139 2.90 3.29 -17.57
N GLY A 140 1.84 2.54 -17.22
CA GLY A 140 0.74 2.21 -18.13
C GLY A 140 0.05 3.44 -18.67
N VAL A 141 -0.25 4.42 -17.82
CA VAL A 141 -0.84 5.71 -18.23
C VAL A 141 0.09 6.46 -19.18
N MET A 142 1.38 6.58 -18.86
CA MET A 142 2.35 7.30 -19.70
C MET A 142 2.51 6.65 -21.08
N VAL A 143 2.67 5.32 -21.11
CA VAL A 143 2.82 4.56 -22.38
C VAL A 143 1.52 4.59 -23.19
N ASN A 144 0.36 4.58 -22.54
CA ASN A 144 -0.91 4.70 -23.25
C ASN A 144 -1.11 6.10 -23.83
N THR A 145 -0.64 7.14 -23.15
CA THR A 145 -0.71 8.52 -23.61
C THR A 145 0.30 8.81 -24.72
N GLU A 146 1.52 8.29 -24.59
CA GLU A 146 2.61 8.45 -25.56
C GLU A 146 3.24 7.07 -25.87
N PRO A 147 2.71 6.33 -26.86
CA PRO A 147 3.19 4.99 -27.18
C PRO A 147 4.66 4.91 -27.65
N ALA A 148 5.21 6.03 -28.14
CA ALA A 148 6.59 6.11 -28.60
C ALA A 148 7.57 6.60 -27.51
N ILE A 149 7.13 6.75 -26.26
CA ILE A 149 7.99 7.20 -25.16
C ILE A 149 9.22 6.30 -25.02
N SER A 150 10.40 6.91 -25.01
CA SER A 150 11.65 6.17 -24.83
C SER A 150 11.76 5.60 -23.41
N ALA A 151 12.44 4.46 -23.25
CA ALA A 151 12.64 3.83 -21.95
C ALA A 151 13.33 4.77 -20.93
N VAL A 152 14.28 5.58 -21.38
CA VAL A 152 14.99 6.56 -20.55
C VAL A 152 14.04 7.65 -20.08
N GLN A 153 13.26 8.22 -20.98
CA GLN A 153 12.30 9.27 -20.65
C GLN A 153 11.22 8.75 -19.69
N LEU A 154 10.67 7.57 -19.97
CA LEU A 154 9.70 6.90 -19.09
C LEU A 154 10.27 6.71 -17.68
N THR A 155 11.48 6.16 -17.57
CA THR A 155 12.14 5.92 -16.27
C THR A 155 12.38 7.22 -15.50
N LEU A 156 12.86 8.28 -16.15
CA LEU A 156 13.12 9.57 -15.49
C LEU A 156 11.83 10.22 -15.00
N MET A 157 10.77 10.22 -15.81
CA MET A 157 9.48 10.78 -15.43
C MET A 157 8.86 10.01 -14.26
N LEU A 158 8.87 8.67 -14.32
CA LEU A 158 8.38 7.83 -13.24
C LEU A 158 9.18 8.05 -11.95
N THR A 159 10.51 8.12 -12.04
CA THR A 159 11.38 8.37 -10.89
C THR A 159 10.96 9.63 -10.13
N VAL A 160 10.81 10.75 -10.85
CA VAL A 160 10.43 12.03 -10.23
C VAL A 160 9.02 11.98 -9.66
N ILE A 161 8.05 11.50 -10.45
CA ILE A 161 6.64 11.49 -10.03
C ILE A 161 6.43 10.56 -8.84
N MET A 162 7.05 9.38 -8.82
CA MET A 162 6.95 8.44 -7.71
C MET A 162 7.64 8.98 -6.45
N GLY A 163 8.82 9.58 -6.58
CA GLY A 163 9.50 10.19 -5.43
C GLY A 163 8.71 11.32 -4.78
N LEU A 164 8.05 12.16 -5.60
CA LEU A 164 7.15 13.20 -5.12
C LEU A 164 5.88 12.59 -4.50
N TYR A 165 5.24 11.64 -5.18
CA TYR A 165 4.03 10.98 -4.70
C TYR A 165 4.25 10.30 -3.34
N TRP A 166 5.31 9.50 -3.20
CA TRP A 166 5.64 8.81 -1.95
C TRP A 166 5.99 9.74 -0.79
N THR A 167 6.44 10.96 -1.09
CA THR A 167 6.72 11.98 -0.07
C THR A 167 5.46 12.74 0.32
N LEU A 168 4.67 13.18 -0.66
CA LEU A 168 3.57 14.10 -0.46
C LEU A 168 2.26 13.40 -0.11
N GLN A 169 2.00 12.22 -0.65
CA GLN A 169 0.76 11.49 -0.37
C GLN A 169 0.56 11.25 1.13
N PRO A 170 1.55 10.70 1.90
CA PRO A 170 1.36 10.50 3.33
C PRO A 170 1.16 11.84 4.07
N ALA A 171 1.89 12.87 3.64
CA ALA A 171 1.78 14.22 4.20
C ALA A 171 0.37 14.80 4.06
N LEU A 172 -0.31 14.56 2.94
CA LEU A 172 -1.66 15.06 2.68
C LEU A 172 -2.66 14.54 3.70
N VAL A 173 -2.59 13.27 4.07
CA VAL A 173 -3.55 12.64 5.00
C VAL A 173 -3.11 12.68 6.47
N GLN A 174 -1.83 13.00 6.74
CA GLN A 174 -1.28 12.94 8.08
C GLN A 174 -2.04 13.76 9.15
N PRO A 175 -2.57 14.96 8.87
CA PRO A 175 -3.35 15.70 9.87
C PRO A 175 -4.54 14.93 10.43
N TRP A 176 -5.15 14.05 9.64
CA TRP A 176 -6.24 13.18 10.07
C TRP A 176 -5.73 11.90 10.73
N VAL A 177 -4.68 11.30 10.18
CA VAL A 177 -4.02 10.12 10.79
C VAL A 177 -3.60 10.41 12.23
N ARG A 178 -3.02 11.59 12.50
CA ARG A 178 -2.64 12.03 13.86
C ARG A 178 -3.82 12.12 14.81
N LYS A 179 -4.99 12.59 14.33
CA LYS A 179 -6.21 12.69 15.15
C LYS A 179 -6.76 11.31 15.51
N ILE A 180 -6.66 10.35 14.60
CA ILE A 180 -7.16 8.97 14.78
C ILE A 180 -6.21 8.17 15.67
N THR A 181 -4.90 8.28 15.44
CA THR A 181 -3.87 7.47 16.14
C THR A 181 -3.37 8.10 17.44
N GLY A 182 -3.64 9.40 17.66
CA GLY A 182 -3.16 10.16 18.82
C GLY A 182 -1.65 10.41 18.86
N ASN A 183 -0.91 10.08 17.80
CA ASN A 183 0.55 10.26 17.72
C ASN A 183 1.01 10.57 16.29
N ASP A 184 2.31 10.81 16.11
CA ASP A 184 2.93 11.11 14.81
C ASP A 184 4.00 10.09 14.39
N ASN A 185 3.94 8.88 14.95
CA ASN A 185 4.97 7.87 14.72
C ASN A 185 4.78 7.12 13.39
N VAL A 186 3.55 7.12 12.86
CA VAL A 186 3.18 6.41 11.63
C VAL A 186 2.37 7.30 10.68
N ALA A 187 2.52 7.06 9.40
CA ALA A 187 1.78 7.74 8.34
C ALA A 187 1.18 6.72 7.35
N LEU A 188 0.09 7.10 6.70
CA LEU A 188 -0.59 6.24 5.71
C LEU A 188 0.12 6.34 4.35
N GLY A 189 0.96 5.36 4.02
CA GLY A 189 1.55 5.18 2.70
C GLY A 189 0.78 4.15 1.87
N HIS A 190 -0.35 4.55 1.28
CA HIS A 190 -1.20 3.68 0.47
C HIS A 190 -2.06 4.49 -0.52
N THR A 191 -2.44 3.90 -1.66
CA THR A 191 -3.31 4.55 -2.67
C THR A 191 -4.70 4.90 -2.15
N SER A 192 -5.17 4.17 -1.14
CA SER A 192 -6.42 4.45 -0.40
C SER A 192 -6.39 5.77 0.37
N ALA A 193 -5.24 6.45 0.45
CA ALA A 193 -5.17 7.78 1.01
C ALA A 193 -6.02 8.81 0.26
N SER A 194 -6.27 8.61 -1.03
CA SER A 194 -7.19 9.45 -1.81
C SER A 194 -8.63 9.36 -1.26
N VAL A 195 -9.15 8.14 -1.06
CA VAL A 195 -10.47 7.93 -0.48
C VAL A 195 -10.53 8.32 1.00
N ALA A 196 -9.44 8.11 1.76
CA ALA A 196 -9.33 8.58 3.14
C ALA A 196 -9.39 10.11 3.20
N LEU A 197 -8.71 10.82 2.30
CA LEU A 197 -8.72 12.28 2.21
C LEU A 197 -10.12 12.79 1.88
N LEU A 198 -10.78 12.21 0.87
CA LEU A 198 -12.14 12.61 0.49
C LEU A 198 -13.13 12.35 1.63
N GLY A 199 -13.08 11.17 2.25
CA GLY A 199 -13.91 10.84 3.41
C GLY A 199 -13.67 11.79 4.58
N ALA A 200 -12.42 12.19 4.81
CA ALA A 200 -12.07 13.11 5.87
C ALA A 200 -12.53 14.56 5.60
N ILE A 201 -12.46 15.03 4.35
CA ILE A 201 -12.94 16.35 3.93
C ILE A 201 -14.47 16.39 3.98
N PHE A 202 -15.15 15.45 3.31
CA PHE A 202 -16.60 15.43 3.26
C PHE A 202 -17.22 15.09 4.61
N GLY A 203 -16.57 14.25 5.42
CA GLY A 203 -16.95 14.01 6.80
C GLY A 203 -16.93 15.30 7.63
N GLN A 204 -15.97 16.20 7.41
CA GLN A 204 -15.95 17.49 8.09
C GLN A 204 -17.03 18.45 7.60
N ILE A 205 -17.35 18.43 6.30
CA ILE A 205 -18.36 19.31 5.70
C ILE A 205 -19.78 18.88 6.10
N PHE A 206 -20.06 17.57 6.08
CA PHE A 206 -21.42 17.04 6.22
C PHE A 206 -21.76 16.54 7.62
N ALA A 207 -20.79 16.40 8.54
CA ALA A 207 -21.09 16.00 9.92
C ALA A 207 -21.81 17.12 10.68
N ARG A 208 -23.15 17.03 10.74
CA ARG A 208 -24.00 17.90 11.59
C ARG A 208 -23.69 17.72 13.08
N ASN A 209 -23.44 16.48 13.52
CA ASN A 209 -23.02 16.13 14.86
C ASN A 209 -21.79 15.23 14.76
N LYS A 210 -20.65 15.66 15.29
CA LYS A 210 -19.37 14.90 15.26
C LYS A 210 -19.39 13.76 16.28
N ILE A 211 -20.34 12.84 16.15
CA ILE A 211 -20.43 11.64 16.96
C ILE A 211 -19.59 10.58 16.25
N SER A 212 -18.55 10.08 16.91
CA SER A 212 -17.83 8.91 16.41
C SER A 212 -18.77 7.71 16.39
N SER A 213 -18.65 6.85 15.36
CA SER A 213 -19.35 5.56 15.36
C SER A 213 -18.98 4.72 16.59
N GLU A 214 -17.78 4.89 17.13
CA GLU A 214 -17.30 4.23 18.34
C GLU A 214 -18.00 4.71 19.61
N ASP A 215 -18.54 5.93 19.60
CA ASP A 215 -19.23 6.56 20.73
C ASP A 215 -20.76 6.40 20.69
N ILE A 216 -21.30 5.71 19.67
CA ILE A 216 -22.74 5.50 19.54
C ILE A 216 -23.24 4.65 20.72
N LYS A 217 -24.09 5.26 21.55
CA LYS A 217 -24.78 4.57 22.65
C LYS A 217 -25.95 3.77 22.11
N VAL A 218 -25.74 2.49 21.84
CA VAL A 218 -26.83 1.56 21.51
C VAL A 218 -27.59 1.13 22.77
N PRO A 219 -28.91 0.88 22.69
CA PRO A 219 -29.70 0.33 23.79
C PRO A 219 -29.11 -0.98 24.32
N LYS A 220 -29.23 -1.26 25.63
CA LYS A 220 -28.67 -2.49 26.26
C LYS A 220 -29.01 -3.78 25.51
N LYS A 221 -30.23 -3.90 24.96
CA LYS A 221 -30.67 -5.06 24.17
C LYS A 221 -29.89 -5.26 22.86
N LEU A 222 -29.34 -4.17 22.31
CA LEU A 222 -28.52 -4.14 21.11
C LEU A 222 -27.04 -3.92 21.44
N GLY A 223 -26.63 -4.14 22.70
CA GLY A 223 -25.26 -3.91 23.15
C GLY A 223 -24.22 -4.74 22.39
N PHE A 224 -24.62 -5.88 21.80
CA PHE A 224 -23.78 -6.70 20.93
C PHE A 224 -23.34 -5.94 19.66
N LEU A 225 -24.08 -4.93 19.20
CA LEU A 225 -23.68 -4.07 18.07
C LEU A 225 -22.54 -3.11 18.43
N ARG A 226 -22.04 -3.11 19.67
CA ARG A 226 -20.78 -2.39 20.03
C ARG A 226 -19.56 -3.26 19.83
N ASP A 227 -19.74 -4.56 19.64
CA ASP A 227 -18.63 -5.47 19.34
C ASP A 227 -18.32 -5.39 17.85
N SER A 228 -17.12 -4.91 17.52
CA SER A 228 -16.69 -4.74 16.13
C SER A 228 -16.71 -6.05 15.35
N ASN A 229 -16.45 -7.20 15.99
CA ASN A 229 -16.51 -8.50 15.32
C ASN A 229 -17.96 -8.87 15.01
N VAL A 230 -18.88 -8.61 15.93
CA VAL A 230 -20.31 -8.90 15.73
C VAL A 230 -20.93 -8.02 14.66
N VAL A 231 -20.60 -6.72 14.64
CA VAL A 231 -21.06 -5.81 13.57
C VAL A 231 -20.55 -6.26 12.22
N THR A 232 -19.24 -6.55 12.12
CA THR A 232 -18.62 -7.02 10.87
C THR A 232 -19.22 -8.34 10.38
N ALA A 233 -19.67 -9.21 11.29
CA ALA A 233 -20.34 -10.46 10.90
C ALA A 233 -21.78 -10.25 10.41
N LEU A 234 -22.44 -9.16 10.81
CA LEU A 234 -23.84 -8.86 10.48
C LEU A 234 -24.00 -7.96 9.24
N THR A 235 -22.94 -7.26 8.81
CA THR A 235 -22.94 -6.30 7.69
C THR A 235 -21.99 -6.72 6.59
#